data_AF-A0A2V9MT88-F1
#
_entry.id   AF-A0A2V9MT88-F1
#
_cell.length_a   1.000
_cell.length_b   1.000
_cell.length_c   1.000
_cell.angle_alpha   90.00
_cell.angle_beta   90.00
_cell.angle_gamma   90.00
#
_symmetry.space_group_name_H-M   'P 1'
#
loop_
_entity.id
_entity.type
_entity.pdbx_description
1 polymer ?
#
loop_
_entity_poly.entity_id
_entity_poly.type
_entity_poly.pdbx_seq_one_letter_code
_entity_poly.pdbx_strand_id
1 'polypeptide(L)'
;MSRPTKADADLLLRLYEIRREPEMRKARHWFLHVFQPSDWAALKNQRMTGTDEDRYIRMVTSYWDMVSAFVEQRVLNNQLFFSTNGENVAVWNKVKPWIEVVRSEMNRPTYLKNLESVAEKHLQWRQKQADETSNIKGGHKKKKK
;
A
#
# COMPACT_ATOMS: atom_id res chain seq x y z
N MET A 1 9.29 -5.74 -18.75
CA MET A 1 8.11 -5.06 -18.18
C MET A 1 7.45 -4.27 -19.31
N SER A 2 6.11 -4.20 -19.35
CA SER A 2 5.43 -3.42 -20.39
C SER A 2 5.73 -1.93 -20.20
N ARG A 3 5.76 -1.18 -21.31
CA ARG A 3 5.89 0.28 -21.27
C ARG A 3 4.57 0.87 -20.72
N PRO A 4 4.62 1.83 -19.80
CA PRO A 4 3.41 2.51 -19.34
C PRO A 4 2.72 3.24 -20.49
N THR A 5 1.39 3.24 -20.45
CA THR A 5 0.51 3.81 -21.46
C THR A 5 -0.24 5.04 -20.91
N LYS A 6 -0.91 5.78 -21.80
CA LYS A 6 -1.82 6.85 -21.38
C LYS A 6 -2.95 6.31 -20.49
N ALA A 7 -3.48 5.12 -20.78
CA ALA A 7 -4.53 4.50 -19.99
C ALA A 7 -4.10 4.20 -18.55
N ASP A 8 -2.83 3.80 -18.34
CA ASP A 8 -2.28 3.63 -16.98
C ASP A 8 -2.27 4.97 -16.21
N ALA A 9 -1.88 6.06 -16.88
CA ALA A 9 -1.85 7.39 -16.28
C ALA A 9 -3.28 7.89 -15.95
N ASP A 10 -4.23 7.71 -16.87
CA ASP A 10 -5.63 8.08 -16.68
C ASP A 10 -6.25 7.30 -15.50
N LEU A 11 -5.95 5.99 -15.39
CA LEU A 11 -6.37 5.16 -14.26
C LEU A 11 -5.77 5.64 -12.93
N LEU A 12 -4.48 6.00 -12.91
CA LEU A 12 -3.85 6.55 -11.70
C LEU A 12 -4.46 7.88 -11.25
N LEU A 13 -4.74 8.77 -12.20
CA LEU A 13 -5.41 10.04 -11.91
C LEU A 13 -6.81 9.79 -11.33
N ARG A 14 -7.55 8.83 -11.90
CA ARG A 14 -8.87 8.43 -11.37
C ARG A 14 -8.79 7.85 -9.95
N LEU A 15 -7.82 6.97 -9.69
CA LEU A 15 -7.57 6.42 -8.36
C LEU A 15 -7.20 7.54 -7.35
N TYR A 16 -6.41 8.51 -7.78
CA TYR A 16 -6.08 9.68 -6.96
C TYR A 16 -7.32 10.53 -6.63
N GLU A 17 -8.22 10.76 -7.59
CA GLU A 17 -9.50 11.44 -7.33
C GLU A 17 -10.35 10.75 -6.27
N ILE A 18 -10.51 9.42 -6.36
CA ILE A 18 -11.30 8.65 -5.39
C ILE A 18 -10.70 8.78 -3.98
N ARG A 19 -9.37 8.77 -3.85
CA ARG A 19 -8.68 8.95 -2.54
C ARG A 19 -8.79 10.36 -1.95
N ARG A 20 -9.28 11.30 -2.74
CA ARG A 20 -9.57 12.69 -2.34
C ARG A 20 -11.04 12.91 -1.99
N GLU A 21 -11.90 11.91 -2.10
CA GLU A 21 -13.24 11.99 -1.55
C GLU A 21 -13.15 12.31 -0.03
N PRO A 22 -13.95 13.25 0.50
CA PRO A 22 -13.86 13.72 1.89
C PRO A 22 -13.81 12.61 2.95
N GLU A 23 -14.71 11.63 2.89
CA GLU A 23 -14.77 10.52 3.84
C GLU A 23 -13.53 9.64 3.72
N MET A 24 -13.12 9.30 2.48
CA MET A 24 -11.89 8.53 2.25
C MET A 24 -10.64 9.27 2.73
N ARG A 25 -10.57 10.59 2.59
CA ARG A 25 -9.46 11.41 3.10
C ARG A 25 -9.43 11.37 4.64
N LYS A 26 -10.59 11.49 5.30
CA LYS A 26 -10.72 11.37 6.75
C LYS A 26 -10.26 10.00 7.24
N ALA A 27 -10.75 8.93 6.60
CA ALA A 27 -10.37 7.54 6.89
C ALA A 27 -8.86 7.32 6.76
N ARG A 28 -8.26 7.79 5.66
CA ARG A 28 -6.80 7.69 5.42
C ARG A 28 -6.00 8.46 6.46
N HIS A 29 -6.41 9.68 6.79
CA HIS A 29 -5.73 10.48 7.82
C HIS A 29 -5.76 9.75 9.17
N TRP A 30 -6.94 9.31 9.60
CA TRP A 30 -7.09 8.55 10.83
C TRP A 30 -6.24 7.26 10.81
N PHE A 31 -6.31 6.48 9.75
CA PHE A 31 -5.58 5.21 9.63
C PHE A 31 -4.05 5.39 9.67
N LEU A 32 -3.54 6.45 9.04
CA LEU A 32 -2.10 6.68 8.96
C LEU A 32 -1.53 7.34 10.23
N HIS A 33 -2.27 8.25 10.85
CA HIS A 33 -1.73 9.13 11.90
C HIS A 33 -2.29 8.85 13.30
N VAL A 34 -3.53 8.38 13.41
CA VAL A 34 -4.20 8.17 14.71
C VAL A 34 -4.19 6.70 15.09
N PHE A 35 -4.49 5.84 14.13
CA PHE A 35 -4.55 4.40 14.34
C PHE A 35 -3.16 3.81 14.61
N GLN A 36 -2.88 3.52 15.89
CA GLN A 36 -1.64 2.92 16.38
C GLN A 36 -1.97 1.68 17.20
N PRO A 37 -2.27 0.54 16.56
CA PRO A 37 -2.60 -0.67 17.31
C PRO A 37 -1.37 -1.14 18.08
N SER A 38 -1.49 -1.26 19.40
CA SER A 38 -0.46 -1.82 20.26
C SER A 38 -0.33 -3.35 20.11
N ASP A 39 -1.45 -4.03 19.84
CA ASP A 39 -1.52 -5.45 19.48
C ASP A 39 -2.83 -5.76 18.70
N TRP A 40 -2.97 -6.99 18.20
CA TRP A 40 -4.18 -7.44 17.49
C TRP A 40 -5.40 -7.60 18.42
N ALA A 41 -5.19 -7.86 19.72
CA ALA A 41 -6.29 -8.03 20.67
C ALA A 41 -7.06 -6.72 20.89
N ALA A 42 -6.37 -5.58 20.92
CA ALA A 42 -6.96 -4.25 20.95
C ALA A 42 -7.79 -3.96 19.68
N LEU A 43 -7.37 -4.50 18.54
CA LEU A 43 -8.07 -4.39 17.26
C LEU A 43 -9.31 -5.28 17.16
N LYS A 44 -9.27 -6.47 17.77
CA LYS A 44 -10.39 -7.42 17.77
C LYS A 44 -11.63 -6.81 18.42
N ASN A 45 -11.45 -6.03 19.49
CA ASN A 45 -12.52 -5.28 20.16
C ASN A 45 -13.04 -4.09 19.35
N GLN A 46 -12.33 -3.68 18.30
CA GLN A 46 -12.69 -2.55 17.43
C GLN A 46 -13.21 -3.00 16.06
N ARG A 47 -13.25 -4.30 15.79
CA ARG A 47 -13.67 -4.82 14.48
C ARG A 47 -15.13 -5.25 14.50
N MET A 48 -15.84 -4.98 13.40
CA MET A 48 -17.27 -5.28 13.23
C MET A 48 -18.15 -4.66 14.33
N THR A 49 -17.65 -3.63 15.00
CA THR A 49 -18.36 -2.87 16.04
C THR A 49 -19.37 -1.91 15.44
N GLY A 50 -19.29 -1.64 14.13
CA GLY A 50 -20.09 -0.63 13.45
C GLY A 50 -19.61 0.80 13.72
N THR A 51 -18.49 0.99 14.43
CA THR A 51 -17.95 2.32 14.68
C THR A 51 -17.29 2.91 13.44
N ASP A 52 -17.06 4.21 13.47
CA ASP A 52 -16.33 4.95 12.43
C ASP A 52 -14.93 4.36 12.20
N GLU A 53 -14.22 3.97 13.25
CA GLU A 53 -12.89 3.37 13.18
C GLU A 53 -12.88 2.05 12.40
N ASP A 54 -13.82 1.14 12.71
CA ASP A 54 -14.01 -0.11 11.99
C ASP A 54 -14.28 0.14 10.50
N ARG A 55 -15.14 1.12 10.20
CA ARG A 55 -15.41 1.56 8.83
C ARG A 55 -14.15 2.08 8.15
N TYR A 56 -13.37 2.94 8.81
CA TYR A 56 -12.15 3.51 8.24
C TYR A 56 -11.08 2.46 7.94
N ILE A 57 -10.88 1.49 8.83
CA ILE A 57 -9.97 0.36 8.58
C ILE A 57 -10.37 -0.36 7.29
N ARG A 58 -11.66 -0.73 7.16
CA ARG A 58 -12.15 -1.41 5.96
C ARG A 58 -12.02 -0.55 4.71
N MET A 59 -12.38 0.73 4.75
CA MET A 59 -12.28 1.64 3.61
C MET A 59 -10.84 1.72 3.09
N VAL A 60 -9.87 1.96 3.98
CA VAL A 60 -8.47 2.13 3.58
C VAL A 60 -7.87 0.82 3.06
N THR A 61 -8.06 -0.28 3.79
CA THR A 61 -7.45 -1.57 3.43
C THR A 61 -8.06 -2.17 2.16
N SER A 62 -9.39 -2.16 2.02
CA SER A 62 -10.06 -2.69 0.82
C SER A 62 -9.76 -1.88 -0.43
N TYR A 63 -9.69 -0.55 -0.31
CA TYR A 63 -9.28 0.32 -1.41
C TYR A 63 -7.89 -0.05 -1.92
N TRP A 64 -6.93 -0.21 -0.99
CA TRP A 64 -5.55 -0.52 -1.36
C TRP A 64 -5.33 -1.95 -1.84
N ASP A 65 -6.13 -2.91 -1.37
CA ASP A 65 -6.14 -4.27 -1.92
C ASP A 65 -6.72 -4.30 -3.34
N MET A 66 -7.79 -3.54 -3.61
CA MET A 66 -8.35 -3.39 -4.96
C MET A 66 -7.34 -2.77 -5.93
N VAL A 67 -6.70 -1.66 -5.57
CA VAL A 67 -5.66 -1.04 -6.42
C VAL A 67 -4.50 -2.00 -6.66
N SER A 68 -4.09 -2.72 -5.63
CA SER A 68 -3.04 -3.73 -5.76
C SER A 68 -3.46 -4.89 -6.69
N ALA A 69 -4.74 -5.28 -6.70
CA ALA A 69 -5.24 -6.27 -7.63
C ALA A 69 -5.08 -5.83 -9.10
N PHE A 70 -5.26 -4.54 -9.41
CA PHE A 70 -5.03 -4.01 -10.76
C PHE A 70 -3.56 -4.13 -11.17
N VAL A 71 -2.64 -3.92 -10.23
CA VAL A 71 -1.19 -4.08 -10.46
C VAL A 71 -0.83 -5.55 -10.65
N GLU A 72 -1.33 -6.45 -9.80
CA GLU A 72 -1.10 -7.90 -9.91
C GLU A 72 -1.60 -8.46 -11.24
N GLN A 73 -2.78 -8.02 -11.68
CA GLN A 73 -3.39 -8.45 -12.93
C GLN A 73 -2.83 -7.72 -14.16
N ARG A 74 -1.83 -6.85 -13.98
CA ARG A 74 -1.18 -6.06 -15.06
C ARG A 74 -2.15 -5.15 -15.81
N VAL A 75 -3.29 -4.80 -15.20
CA VAL A 75 -4.19 -3.75 -15.66
C VAL A 75 -3.55 -2.38 -15.43
N LEU A 76 -2.76 -2.25 -14.36
CA LEU A 76 -1.98 -1.06 -14.05
C LEU A 76 -0.48 -1.38 -14.07
N ASN A 77 0.29 -0.64 -14.84
CA ASN A 77 1.75 -0.78 -14.89
C ASN A 77 2.38 -0.60 -13.50
N ASN A 78 3.09 -1.63 -13.05
CA ASN A 78 3.69 -1.67 -11.72
C ASN A 78 4.75 -0.58 -11.50
N GLN A 79 5.63 -0.32 -12.48
CA GLN A 79 6.70 0.65 -12.35
C GLN A 79 6.15 2.08 -12.29
N LEU A 80 5.12 2.40 -13.10
CA LEU A 80 4.44 3.68 -13.03
C LEU A 80 3.69 3.84 -11.69
N PHE A 81 3.05 2.79 -11.20
CA PHE A 81 2.41 2.80 -9.89
C PHE A 81 3.43 3.03 -8.77
N PHE A 82 4.55 2.30 -8.76
CA PHE A 82 5.59 2.42 -7.73
C PHE A 82 6.28 3.78 -7.73
N SER A 83 6.46 4.42 -8.88
CA SER A 83 7.09 5.74 -8.95
C SER A 83 6.18 6.90 -8.51
N THR A 84 4.87 6.69 -8.45
CA THR A 84 3.88 7.75 -8.17
C THR A 84 3.14 7.57 -6.84
N ASN A 85 3.17 6.38 -6.26
CA ASN A 85 2.47 6.06 -5.03
C ASN A 85 3.42 5.57 -3.94
N GLY A 86 2.91 5.49 -2.72
CA GLY A 86 3.69 4.88 -1.64
C GLY A 86 2.93 4.53 -0.38
N GLU A 87 1.70 4.99 -0.25
CA GLU A 87 0.86 4.68 0.90
C GLU A 87 0.39 3.22 0.93
N ASN A 88 0.34 2.49 -0.20
CA ASN A 88 0.09 1.04 -0.16
C ASN A 88 1.09 0.32 0.76
N VAL A 89 2.36 0.73 0.73
CA VAL A 89 3.41 0.22 1.62
C VAL A 89 3.16 0.64 3.07
N ALA A 90 2.77 1.90 3.31
CA ALA A 90 2.47 2.37 4.66
C ALA A 90 1.27 1.62 5.28
N VAL A 91 0.23 1.37 4.48
CA VAL A 91 -0.94 0.58 4.90
C VAL A 91 -0.54 -0.85 5.15
N TRP A 92 0.22 -1.48 4.26
CA TRP A 92 0.72 -2.84 4.49
C TRP A 92 1.55 -2.94 5.76
N ASN A 93 2.48 -2.03 6.01
CA ASN A 93 3.31 -2.05 7.21
C ASN A 93 2.49 -1.94 8.51
N LYS A 94 1.37 -1.20 8.51
CA LYS A 94 0.45 -1.15 9.65
C LYS A 94 -0.35 -2.44 9.85
N VAL A 95 -0.63 -3.17 8.76
CA VAL A 95 -1.46 -4.39 8.75
C VAL A 95 -0.65 -5.66 8.99
N LYS A 96 0.57 -5.71 8.45
CA LYS A 96 1.47 -6.87 8.44
C LYS A 96 1.65 -7.54 9.80
N PRO A 97 1.80 -6.84 10.94
CA PRO A 97 2.04 -7.50 12.23
C PRO A 97 0.91 -8.43 12.69
N TRP A 98 -0.29 -8.27 12.15
CA TRP A 98 -1.47 -8.98 12.62
C TRP A 98 -2.26 -9.70 11.53
N ILE A 99 -1.86 -9.57 10.26
CA ILE A 99 -2.58 -10.10 9.09
C ILE A 99 -2.90 -11.60 9.17
N GLU A 100 -1.98 -12.41 9.67
CA GLU A 100 -2.15 -13.86 9.79
C GLU A 100 -3.24 -14.24 10.79
N VAL A 101 -3.28 -13.54 11.94
CA VAL A 101 -4.33 -13.75 12.95
C VAL A 101 -5.69 -13.36 12.37
N VAL A 102 -5.77 -12.26 11.62
CA VAL A 102 -7.01 -11.83 10.95
C VAL A 102 -7.50 -12.88 9.96
N ARG A 103 -6.60 -13.40 9.12
CA ARG A 103 -6.91 -14.39 8.10
C ARG A 103 -7.46 -15.67 8.72
N SER A 104 -6.85 -16.10 9.82
CA SER A 104 -7.29 -17.24 10.62
C SER A 104 -8.67 -17.00 11.23
N GLU A 105 -8.86 -15.90 11.96
CA GLU A 105 -10.13 -15.57 12.64
C GLU A 105 -11.30 -15.35 11.68
N MET A 106 -11.04 -14.81 10.49
CA MET A 106 -12.06 -14.65 9.45
C MET A 106 -12.36 -15.93 8.66
N ASN A 107 -11.56 -16.99 8.85
CA ASN A 107 -11.50 -18.12 7.93
C ASN A 107 -11.35 -17.67 6.45
N ARG A 108 -10.47 -16.68 6.21
CA ARG A 108 -10.22 -16.10 4.89
C ARG A 108 -8.72 -15.91 4.65
N PRO A 109 -8.00 -16.96 4.20
CA PRO A 109 -6.56 -16.90 3.95
C PRO A 109 -6.13 -15.85 2.91
N THR A 110 -7.03 -15.43 2.03
CA THR A 110 -6.75 -14.48 0.95
C THR A 110 -6.98 -13.02 1.32
N TYR A 111 -7.37 -12.72 2.56
CA TYR A 111 -7.63 -11.34 2.98
C TYR A 111 -6.38 -10.46 2.78
N LEU A 112 -6.53 -9.36 2.02
CA LEU A 112 -5.47 -8.40 1.66
C LEU A 112 -4.24 -8.99 0.92
N LYS A 113 -4.41 -10.13 0.24
CA LYS A 113 -3.31 -10.82 -0.46
C LYS A 113 -2.70 -9.99 -1.60
N ASN A 114 -3.51 -9.20 -2.32
CA ASN A 114 -2.96 -8.38 -3.40
C ASN A 114 -2.14 -7.24 -2.82
N LEU A 115 -2.65 -6.59 -1.76
CA LEU A 115 -1.92 -5.54 -1.04
C LEU A 115 -0.57 -6.03 -0.52
N GLU A 116 -0.54 -7.20 0.12
CA GLU A 116 0.70 -7.85 0.56
C GLU A 116 1.70 -7.98 -0.60
N SER A 117 1.30 -8.67 -1.68
CA SER A 117 2.19 -8.97 -2.80
C SER A 117 2.75 -7.70 -3.46
N VAL A 118 1.89 -6.71 -3.69
CA VAL A 118 2.29 -5.45 -4.35
C VAL A 118 3.12 -4.59 -3.42
N ALA A 119 2.81 -4.53 -2.13
CA ALA A 119 3.60 -3.75 -1.17
C ALA A 119 5.03 -4.30 -1.02
N GLU A 120 5.19 -5.63 -1.01
CA GLU A 120 6.51 -6.26 -0.96
C GLU A 120 7.31 -6.01 -2.25
N LYS A 121 6.69 -6.15 -3.42
CA LYS A 121 7.31 -5.79 -4.71
C LYS A 121 7.70 -4.32 -4.76
N HIS A 122 6.88 -3.44 -4.20
CA HIS A 122 7.17 -2.02 -4.12
C HIS A 122 8.37 -1.74 -3.20
N LEU A 123 8.45 -2.37 -2.03
CA LEU A 123 9.61 -2.25 -1.13
C LEU A 123 10.91 -2.70 -1.83
N GLN A 124 10.89 -3.84 -2.51
CA GLN A 124 12.03 -4.34 -3.29
C GLN A 124 12.44 -3.36 -4.40
N TRP A 125 11.46 -2.78 -5.10
CA TRP A 125 11.70 -1.76 -6.11
C TRP A 125 12.39 -0.52 -5.51
N ARG A 126 11.93 -0.02 -4.36
CA ARG A 126 12.57 1.12 -3.68
C ARG A 126 14.01 0.81 -3.25
N GLN A 127 14.25 -0.39 -2.70
CA GLN A 127 15.58 -0.80 -2.30
C GLN A 127 16.53 -0.79 -3.51
N LYS A 128 16.10 -1.37 -4.64
CA LYS A 128 16.88 -1.38 -5.87
C LYS A 128 17.21 0.05 -6.35
N GLN A 129 16.25 0.97 -6.31
CA GLN A 129 16.49 2.38 -6.68
C GLN A 129 17.49 3.06 -5.73
N ALA A 130 17.45 2.75 -4.43
CA ALA A 130 18.39 3.28 -3.44
C ALA A 130 19.82 2.75 -3.65
N ASP A 131 19.96 1.46 -3.97
CA ASP A 131 21.25 0.82 -4.25
C ASP A 131 21.89 1.39 -5.53
N GLU A 132 21.10 1.53 -6.60
CA GLU A 132 21.52 2.16 -7.86
C GLU A 132 22.02 3.60 -7.63
N THR A 133 21.26 4.39 -6.86
CA THR A 133 21.62 5.79 -6.55
C THR A 133 22.90 5.88 -5.69
N SER A 134 23.09 4.94 -4.76
CA SER A 134 24.27 4.91 -3.89
C SER A 134 25.54 4.54 -4.66
N ASN A 135 25.44 3.61 -5.62
CA ASN A 135 26.53 3.23 -6.50
C ASN A 135 26.98 4.39 -7.42
N ILE A 136 26.05 5.22 -7.91
CA ILE A 136 26.37 6.42 -8.69
C ILE A 136 27.19 7.44 -7.87
N LYS A 137 26.80 7.66 -6.61
CA LYS A 137 27.53 8.57 -5.69
C LYS A 137 28.92 8.03 -5.32
N GLY A 138 29.06 6.72 -5.16
CA GLY A 138 30.36 6.06 -4.92
C GLY A 138 31.31 6.13 -6.12
N GLY A 139 30.79 6.01 -7.34
CA GLY A 139 31.55 6.11 -8.58
C GLY A 139 32.08 7.52 -8.86
N HIS A 140 31.33 8.57 -8.51
CA HIS A 140 31.79 9.96 -8.64
C HIS A 140 32.94 10.31 -7.68
N LYS A 141 33.04 9.67 -6.51
CA LYS A 141 34.16 9.89 -5.58
C LYS A 141 35.46 9.23 -6.03
N LYS A 142 35.41 8.15 -6.84
CA LYS A 142 36.61 7.43 -7.30
C LYS A 142 37.32 8.06 -8.51
N LYS A 143 36.72 9.06 -9.18
CA LYS A 143 37.31 9.74 -10.35
C LYS A 143 38.03 11.07 -10.04
N LYS A 144 38.27 11.38 -8.76
CA LYS A 144 38.96 12.62 -8.31
C LYS A 144 40.34 12.36 -7.68
N LYS A 145 41.07 11.34 -8.13
CA LYS A 145 42.49 11.16 -7.81
C LYS A 145 43.28 10.97 -9.10
#